data_AF-A0A7X7P1D6-F1
#
_entry.id   AF-A0A7X7P1D6-F1
#
_cell.length_a   1.000
_cell.length_b   1.000
_cell.length_c   1.000
_cell.angle_alpha   90.00
_cell.angle_beta   90.00
_cell.angle_gamma   90.00
#
_symmetry.space_group_name_H-M   'P 1'
#
loop_
_entity.id
_entity.type
_entity.pdbx_description
1 polymer ?
#
loop_
_entity_poly.entity_id
_entity_poly.type
_entity_poly.pdbx_seq_one_letter_code
_entity_poly.pdbx_strand_id
1 'polypeptide(L)' 'DYHAFRGTALGLSHTLMQTAVFRPAMRSRKVGNLYFAGQYTHPGIGVPMVMISADVTAQNLLRDRGAAGA' A
#
# COMPACT_ATOMS: atom_id res chain seq x y z
N ASP A 1 -17.09 8.80 -11.12
CA ASP A 1 -15.65 9.06 -11.34
C ASP A 1 -14.85 8.10 -10.45
N TYR A 2 -13.67 7.64 -10.88
CA TYR A 2 -12.93 6.54 -10.21
C TYR A 2 -11.94 7.01 -9.14
N HIS A 3 -11.80 8.33 -8.90
CA HIS A 3 -10.82 8.92 -7.97
C HIS A 3 -9.37 8.47 -8.22
N ALA A 4 -9.06 8.08 -9.46
CA ALA A 4 -7.72 7.71 -9.87
C ALA A 4 -6.93 8.96 -10.28
N PHE A 5 -5.76 9.17 -9.68
CA PHE A 5 -4.90 10.30 -10.03
C PHE A 5 -4.58 10.28 -11.52
N ARG A 6 -4.92 11.36 -12.23
CA ARG A 6 -4.79 11.48 -13.70
C ARG A 6 -5.48 10.36 -14.49
N GLY A 7 -6.51 9.72 -13.94
CA GLY A 7 -7.25 8.66 -14.61
C GLY A 7 -6.46 7.36 -14.84
N THR A 8 -5.40 7.10 -14.08
CA THR A 8 -4.57 5.91 -14.27
C THR A 8 -5.31 4.61 -13.92
N ALA A 9 -5.31 3.66 -14.85
CA ALA A 9 -5.79 2.30 -14.62
C ALA A 9 -4.74 1.37 -13.97
N LEU A 10 -3.46 1.78 -14.00
CA LEU A 10 -2.30 0.94 -13.66
C LEU A 10 -1.46 1.52 -12.52
N GLY A 11 -1.99 2.47 -11.76
CA GLY A 11 -1.27 3.06 -10.63
C GLY A 11 0.03 3.78 -11.02
N LEU A 12 1.11 3.51 -10.28
CA LEU A 12 2.45 4.09 -10.51
C LEU A 12 3.08 3.58 -11.81
N SER A 13 3.87 4.42 -12.46
CA SER A 13 4.60 4.05 -13.68
C SER A 13 5.67 3.00 -13.40
N HIS A 14 5.97 2.16 -14.40
CA HIS A 14 6.97 1.09 -14.32
C HIS A 14 8.40 1.63 -14.55
N THR A 15 8.79 2.66 -13.80
CA THR A 15 10.16 3.18 -13.79
C THR A 15 10.98 2.50 -12.70
N LEU A 16 12.31 2.49 -12.84
CA LEU A 16 13.20 1.86 -11.84
C LEU A 16 12.96 2.38 -10.43
N MET A 17 12.71 3.68 -10.28
CA MET A 17 12.51 4.35 -8.98
C MET A 17 11.07 4.29 -8.45
N GLN A 18 10.13 3.67 -9.16
CA GLN A 18 8.73 3.52 -8.73
C GLN A 18 8.28 2.06 -8.67
N THR A 19 9.22 1.12 -8.79
CA THR A 19 8.95 -0.33 -8.83
C THR A 19 9.60 -1.05 -7.64
N ALA A 20 9.15 -2.29 -7.40
CA ALA A 20 9.66 -3.18 -6.37
C ALA A 20 9.81 -2.51 -4.98
N VAL A 21 11.04 -2.44 -4.47
CA VAL A 21 11.39 -1.88 -3.15
C VAL A 21 11.27 -0.36 -3.09
N PHE A 22 11.23 0.31 -4.24
CA PHE A 22 11.07 1.77 -4.33
C PHE A 22 9.60 2.20 -4.36
N ARG A 23 8.65 1.25 -4.35
CA ARG A 23 7.24 1.57 -4.17
C ARG A 23 6.99 2.17 -2.78
N PRO A 24 6.01 3.08 -2.64
CA PRO A 24 5.54 3.58 -1.35
C PRO A 24 5.22 2.44 -0.37
N ALA A 25 5.64 2.63 0.88
CA ALA A 25 5.34 1.71 1.97
C ALA A 25 3.85 1.73 2.34
N MET A 26 3.36 0.60 2.86
CA MET A 26 1.99 0.45 3.35
C MET A 26 1.72 1.17 4.69
N ARG A 27 2.73 1.78 5.31
CA ARG A 27 2.62 2.51 6.59
C ARG A 27 3.14 3.93 6.43
N SER A 28 2.42 4.89 6.99
CA SER A 28 2.86 6.28 7.03
C SER A 28 4.07 6.45 7.96
N ARG A 29 5.10 7.14 7.46
CA ARG A 29 6.26 7.55 8.27
C ARG A 29 6.00 8.82 9.08
N LYS A 30 4.94 9.56 8.75
CA LYS A 30 4.64 10.88 9.33
C LYS A 30 3.47 10.85 10.31
N VAL A 31 2.53 9.93 10.12
CA VAL A 31 1.27 9.86 10.89
C VAL A 31 1.16 8.47 11.51
N GLY A 32 1.07 8.42 12.84
CA GLY A 32 0.85 7.17 13.57
C GLY A 32 -0.51 6.54 13.23
N ASN A 33 -0.59 5.21 13.27
CA ASN A 33 -1.82 4.44 12.99
C ASN A 33 -2.44 4.67 11.61
N LEU A 34 -1.68 5.20 10.65
CA LEU A 34 -2.11 5.38 9.25
C LEU A 34 -1.43 4.36 8.34
N TYR A 35 -2.26 3.61 7.61
CA TYR A 35 -1.85 2.57 6.68
C TYR A 35 -2.49 2.79 5.30
N PHE A 36 -1.84 2.24 4.27
CA PHE A 36 -2.21 2.37 2.89
C PHE A 36 -2.27 0.98 2.25
N ALA A 37 -3.37 0.68 1.55
CA ALA A 37 -3.55 -0.55 0.80
C ALA A 37 -4.00 -0.24 -0.64
N GLY A 38 -3.65 -1.11 -1.57
CA GLY A 38 -4.07 -1.04 -2.97
C GLY A 38 -2.93 -0.87 -3.96
N GLN A 39 -3.23 -0.31 -5.14
CA GLN A 39 -2.35 -0.40 -6.32
C GLN A 39 -1.11 0.52 -6.28
N TYR A 40 -1.10 1.53 -5.42
CA TYR A 40 0.00 2.51 -5.34
C TYR A 40 1.08 2.12 -4.33
N THR A 41 0.78 1.20 -3.43
CA THR A 41 1.72 0.68 -2.44
C THR A 41 2.35 -0.62 -2.90
N HIS A 42 3.38 -1.07 -2.17
CA HIS A 42 3.82 -2.45 -2.29
C HIS A 42 2.63 -3.40 -1.98
N PRO A 43 2.41 -4.49 -2.73
CA PRO A 43 3.26 -5.06 -3.79
C PRO A 43 3.00 -4.54 -5.22
N GLY A 44 1.81 -4.02 -5.53
CA GLY A 44 1.58 -3.35 -6.82
C GLY A 44 0.15 -3.43 -7.36
N ILE A 45 0.04 -3.37 -8.68
CA ILE A 45 -1.22 -3.18 -9.42
C ILE A 45 -1.85 -4.52 -9.83
N GLY A 46 -3.15 -4.50 -10.13
CA GLY A 46 -3.91 -5.68 -10.54
C GLY A 46 -4.67 -6.33 -9.38
N VAL A 47 -5.78 -7.02 -9.70
CA VAL A 47 -6.71 -7.57 -8.71
C VAL A 47 -6.00 -8.44 -7.65
N PRO A 48 -5.15 -9.42 -8.02
CA PRO A 48 -4.46 -10.24 -7.02
C PRO A 48 -3.54 -9.41 -6.12
N MET A 49 -2.81 -8.45 -6.69
CA MET A 49 -1.84 -7.64 -5.93
C MET A 49 -2.53 -6.68 -4.95
N VAL A 50 -3.69 -6.13 -5.34
CA VAL A 50 -4.51 -5.30 -4.45
C VAL A 50 -5.06 -6.11 -3.29
N MET A 51 -5.52 -7.35 -3.54
CA MET A 51 -6.00 -8.24 -2.47
C MET A 51 -4.87 -8.63 -1.51
N ILE A 52 -3.69 -8.97 -2.03
CA ILE A 52 -2.49 -9.23 -1.21
C ILE A 52 -2.09 -7.98 -0.40
N SER A 53 -2.13 -6.79 -1.02
CA SER A 53 -1.84 -5.52 -0.33
C SER A 53 -2.77 -5.31 0.87
N ALA A 54 -4.06 -5.61 0.72
CA ALA A 54 -5.05 -5.48 1.78
C ALA A 54 -4.77 -6.44 2.95
N ASP A 55 -4.49 -7.71 2.65
CA ASP A 55 -4.19 -8.72 3.68
C ASP A 55 -2.92 -8.38 4.46
N VAL A 56 -1.82 -8.07 3.77
CA VAL A 56 -0.56 -7.69 4.43
C VAL A 56 -0.72 -6.40 5.25
N THR A 57 -1.51 -5.44 4.76
CA THR A 57 -1.80 -4.20 5.51
C THR A 57 -2.61 -4.49 6.77
N ALA A 58 -3.62 -5.35 6.70
CA ALA A 58 -4.42 -5.76 7.85
C ALA A 58 -3.56 -6.48 8.90
N GLN A 59 -2.68 -7.39 8.47
CA GLN A 59 -1.74 -8.08 9.36
C GLN A 59 -0.77 -7.10 10.05
N ASN A 60 -0.23 -6.12 9.31
CA ASN A 60 0.62 -5.08 9.87
C ASN A 60 -0.11 -4.22 10.91
N LEU A 61 -1.35 -3.83 10.62
CA LEU A 61 -2.21 -3.10 11.56
C LEU A 61 -2.45 -3.90 12.84
N LEU A 62 -2.83 -5.18 12.71
CA LEU A 62 -3.11 -6.04 13.86
C LEU A 62 -1.85 -6.28 14.70
N ARG A 63 -0.69 -6.49 14.05
CA ARG A 63 0.60 -6.63 14.73
C ARG A 63 0.97 -5.37 15.50
N ASP A 64 0.83 -4.21 14.87
CA ASP A 64 1.14 -2.92 15.52
C ASP A 64 0.17 -2.62 16.67
N ARG A 65 -1.12 -3.01 16.55
CA ARG A 65 -2.09 -2.90 17.66
C ARG A 65 -1.82 -3.87 18.80
N GLY A 66 -1.46 -5.12 18.50
CA GLY A 66 -1.09 -6.11 19.50
C GLY A 66 0.19 -5.74 20.26
N ALA A 67 1.16 -5.13 19.57
CA ALA A 67 2.39 -4.60 20.17
C ALA A 67 2.15 -3.33 21.02
N ALA A 68 1.05 -2.61 20.82
CA ALA A 68 0.69 -1.44 21.63
C ALA A 68 -0.04 -1.79 22.94
N GLY A 69 -0.36 -3.08 23.16
CA GLY A 69 -1.05 -3.59 24.36
C GLY A 69 -0.19 -4.43 25.30
N ALA A 70 1.13 -4.48 25.09
CA ALA A 70 2.13 -5.09 25.96
C ALA A 70 3.11 -4.02 26.47
#